data_AF-A0A8J8A7P6-F1
#
_entry.id   AF-A0A8J8A7P6-F1
#
_cell.length_a   1.000
_cell.length_b   1.000
_cell.length_c   1.000
_cell.angle_alpha   90.00
_cell.angle_beta   90.00
_cell.angle_gamma   90.00
#
_symmetry.space_group_name_H-M   'P 1'
#
loop_
_entity.id
_entity.type
_entity.pdbx_description
1 polymer ?
#
loop_
_entity_poly.entity_id
_entity_poly.type
_entity_poly.pdbx_seq_one_letter_code
_entity_poly.pdbx_strand_id
1 'polypeptide(L)'
;MKGSDIIVILLYGIFLFISSLYFILAGSALVDSLGIDRHVPCLLTPVIVAFTSSLMFTALSSVPLAFTKRKGIRRAVFMLFSASFAFYSIVVWFFLGLK
;
A
#
# COMPACT_ATOMS: atom_id res chain seq x y z
N MET A 1 25.72 -7.29 6.78
CA MET A 1 24.34 -7.76 7.06
C MET A 1 24.39 -9.28 7.18
N LYS A 2 23.66 -9.88 8.13
CA LYS A 2 23.59 -11.35 8.20
C LYS A 2 22.66 -11.85 7.08
N GLY A 3 22.87 -13.06 6.56
CA GLY A 3 22.02 -13.62 5.50
C GLY A 3 20.53 -13.65 5.87
N SER A 4 20.22 -13.82 7.16
CA SER A 4 18.86 -13.72 7.69
C SER A 4 18.23 -12.33 7.55
N ASP A 5 19.02 -11.25 7.64
CA ASP A 5 18.51 -9.89 7.45
C ASP A 5 18.12 -9.64 5.99
N ILE A 6 18.85 -10.25 5.04
CA ILE A 6 18.56 -10.16 3.60
C ILE A 6 17.25 -10.89 3.27
N ILE A 7 17.03 -12.07 3.86
CA ILE A 7 15.79 -12.84 3.68
C ILE A 7 14.59 -12.05 4.18
N VAL A 8 14.69 -11.39 5.33
CA VAL A 8 13.60 -10.55 5.88
C VAL A 8 13.28 -9.39 4.95
N ILE A 9 14.30 -8.72 4.41
CA ILE A 9 14.12 -7.60 3.47
C ILE A 9 13.46 -8.08 2.17
N LEU A 10 13.88 -9.23 1.65
CA LEU A 10 13.33 -9.84 0.44
C LEU A 10 11.85 -10.22 0.64
N LEU A 11 11.53 -10.91 1.72
CA LEU A 11 10.15 -11.27 2.07
C LEU A 11 9.27 -10.04 2.23
N TYR A 12 9.78 -9.00 2.87
CA TYR A 12 9.08 -7.73 3.02
C TYR A 12 8.82 -7.05 1.66
N GLY A 13 9.79 -7.08 0.74
CA GLY A 13 9.60 -6.56 -0.62
C GLY A 13 8.55 -7.32 -1.42
N ILE A 14 8.55 -8.66 -1.34
CA ILE A 14 7.53 -9.50 -2.00
C ILE A 14 6.15 -9.19 -1.40
N PHE A 15 6.06 -9.10 -0.08
CA PHE A 15 4.83 -8.73 0.62
C PHE A 15 4.30 -7.37 0.17
N LEU A 16 5.16 -6.35 0.10
CA LEU A 16 4.81 -5.01 -0.37
C LEU A 16 4.27 -5.03 -1.81
N PHE A 17 4.94 -5.79 -2.68
CA PHE A 17 4.54 -5.90 -4.09
C PHE A 17 3.16 -6.55 -4.24
N ILE A 18 2.91 -7.69 -3.59
CA ILE A 18 1.60 -8.36 -3.65
C ILE A 18 0.51 -7.51 -3.00
N SER A 19 0.83 -6.88 -1.87
CA SER A 19 -0.08 -5.97 -1.15
C SER A 19 -0.54 -4.82 -2.04
N SER A 20 0.35 -4.27 -2.87
CA SER A 20 0.04 -3.13 -3.74
C SER A 20 -1.17 -3.40 -4.65
N LEU A 21 -1.26 -4.57 -5.27
CA LEU A 21 -2.38 -4.95 -6.13
C LEU A 21 -3.64 -5.26 -5.31
N TYR A 22 -3.47 -5.97 -4.19
CA TYR A 22 -4.58 -6.37 -3.33
C TYR A 22 -5.33 -5.17 -2.75
N PHE A 23 -4.61 -4.15 -2.25
CA PHE A 23 -5.25 -3.01 -1.60
C PHE A 23 -6.04 -2.10 -2.54
N ILE A 24 -5.72 -2.09 -3.84
CA ILE A 24 -6.52 -1.36 -4.84
C ILE A 24 -7.90 -2.01 -4.96
N LEU A 25 -7.93 -3.33 -5.12
CA LEU A 25 -9.19 -4.10 -5.19
C LEU A 25 -9.96 -4.04 -3.88
N ALA A 26 -9.28 -4.20 -2.75
CA ALA A 26 -9.88 -4.11 -1.42
C ALA A 26 -10.46 -2.72 -1.16
N GLY A 27 -9.75 -1.64 -1.53
CA GLY A 27 -10.24 -0.27 -1.42
C GLY A 27 -11.50 -0.03 -2.23
N SER A 28 -11.57 -0.54 -3.47
CA SER A 28 -12.78 -0.46 -4.29
C SER A 28 -13.95 -1.21 -3.64
N ALA A 29 -13.73 -2.45 -3.22
CA ALA A 29 -14.76 -3.28 -2.59
C ALA A 29 -15.27 -2.68 -1.27
N LEU A 30 -14.41 -1.99 -0.52
CA LEU A 30 -14.79 -1.33 0.73
C LEU A 30 -15.66 -0.10 0.46
N VAL A 31 -15.31 0.71 -0.54
CA VAL A 31 -16.11 1.86 -0.98
C VAL A 31 -17.49 1.41 -1.47
N ASP A 32 -17.55 0.35 -2.27
CA ASP A 32 -18.80 -0.24 -2.76
C ASP A 32 -19.64 -0.84 -1.61
N SER A 33 -18.99 -1.55 -0.67
CA SER A 33 -19.68 -2.18 0.47
C SER A 33 -20.24 -1.17 1.46
N LEU A 34 -19.61 -0.01 1.62
CA LEU A 34 -20.10 1.07 2.48
C LEU A 34 -21.15 1.95 1.78
N GLY A 35 -21.43 1.72 0.50
CA GLY A 35 -22.38 2.50 -0.27
C GLY A 35 -21.97 3.96 -0.45
N ILE A 36 -20.67 4.28 -0.29
CA ILE A 36 -20.17 5.65 -0.39
C ILE A 36 -20.33 6.17 -1.82
N ASP A 37 -20.18 5.29 -2.79
CA ASP A 37 -20.49 5.49 -4.21
C ASP A 37 -21.92 5.99 -4.47
N ARG A 38 -22.89 5.65 -3.60
CA ARG A 38 -24.29 6.08 -3.73
C ARG A 38 -24.57 7.48 -3.18
N HIS A 39 -23.68 8.00 -2.33
CA HIS A 39 -23.85 9.27 -1.64
C HIS A 39 -22.91 10.38 -2.13
N VAL A 40 -22.02 10.05 -3.06
CA VAL A 40 -20.97 10.95 -3.53
C VAL A 40 -21.01 11.01 -5.07
N PRO A 41 -20.75 12.17 -5.71
CA PRO A 41 -20.70 12.27 -7.17
C PRO A 41 -19.72 11.24 -7.77
N CYS A 42 -20.08 10.63 -8.91
CA CYS A 42 -19.24 9.63 -9.59
C CYS A 42 -17.78 10.08 -9.82
N LEU A 43 -17.54 11.38 -10.00
CA LEU A 43 -16.21 11.97 -10.18
C LEU A 43 -15.32 11.89 -8.93
N LEU A 44 -15.92 11.80 -7.74
CA LEU A 44 -15.23 11.73 -6.45
C LEU A 44 -14.99 10.30 -5.97
N THR A 45 -15.79 9.34 -6.42
CA THR A 45 -15.61 7.91 -6.14
C THR A 45 -14.17 7.41 -6.38
N PRO A 46 -13.51 7.68 -7.53
CA PRO A 46 -12.12 7.25 -7.73
C PRO A 46 -11.15 7.87 -6.72
N VAL A 47 -11.36 9.13 -6.33
CA VAL A 47 -10.53 9.82 -5.33
C VAL A 47 -10.68 9.16 -3.95
N ILE A 48 -11.91 8.78 -3.58
CA ILE A 48 -12.20 8.09 -2.33
C ILE A 48 -11.59 6.69 -2.32
N VAL A 49 -11.67 5.96 -3.44
CA VAL A 49 -11.02 4.65 -3.57
C VAL A 49 -9.51 4.79 -3.41
N ALA A 50 -8.87 5.75 -4.10
CA ALA A 50 -7.44 6.05 -3.94
C ALA A 50 -7.05 6.34 -2.48
N PHE A 51 -7.84 7.16 -1.80
CA PHE A 51 -7.58 7.55 -0.43
C PHE A 51 -7.69 6.35 0.52
N THR A 52 -8.78 5.59 0.40
CA THR A 52 -9.07 4.42 1.23
C THR A 52 -8.01 3.33 1.02
N SER A 53 -7.68 3.04 -0.25
CA SER A 53 -6.71 2.03 -0.61
C SER A 53 -5.29 2.41 -0.14
N SER A 54 -4.91 3.69 -0.27
CA SER A 54 -3.63 4.21 0.23
C SER A 54 -3.52 4.13 1.75
N LEU A 55 -4.58 4.48 2.48
CA LEU A 55 -4.63 4.34 3.93
C LEU A 55 -4.44 2.89 4.38
N MET A 56 -5.14 1.95 3.74
CA MET A 56 -5.01 0.53 4.07
C MET A 56 -3.59 0.01 3.79
N PHE A 57 -3.03 0.37 2.64
CA PHE A 57 -1.66 0.02 2.28
C PHE A 57 -0.66 0.57 3.32
N THR A 58 -0.73 1.86 3.63
CA THR A 58 0.16 2.48 4.62
C THR A 58 0.01 1.86 6.01
N ALA A 59 -1.22 1.63 6.47
CA ALA A 59 -1.49 1.06 7.78
C ALA A 59 -0.83 -0.32 7.92
N LEU A 60 -1.05 -1.23 6.97
CA LEU A 60 -0.51 -2.59 7.04
C LEU A 60 1.00 -2.62 6.74
N SER A 61 1.47 -1.88 5.75
CA SER A 61 2.88 -1.87 5.37
C SER A 61 3.78 -1.15 6.39
N SER A 62 3.23 -0.28 7.24
CA SER A 62 4.00 0.35 8.32
C SER A 62 4.20 -0.54 9.55
N VAL A 63 3.42 -1.64 9.69
CA VAL A 63 3.51 -2.57 10.83
C VAL A 63 4.94 -3.09 11.01
N PRO A 64 5.62 -3.65 10.00
CA PRO A 64 6.99 -4.15 10.18
C PRO A 64 7.98 -3.06 10.57
N LEU A 65 7.78 -1.81 10.14
CA LEU A 65 8.63 -0.68 10.56
C LEU A 65 8.49 -0.37 12.05
N ALA A 66 7.27 -0.48 12.60
CA ALA A 66 7.00 -0.22 14.02
C ALA A 66 7.65 -1.28 14.93
N PHE A 67 7.69 -2.54 14.48
CA PHE A 67 8.23 -3.66 15.27
C PHE A 67 9.74 -3.89 15.09
N THR A 68 10.37 -3.31 14.06
CA THR A 68 11.81 -3.50 13.79
C THR A 68 12.70 -2.63 14.69
N LYS A 69 13.27 -3.22 15.74
CA LYS A 69 14.21 -2.53 16.66
C LYS A 69 15.66 -2.42 16.14
N ARG A 70 16.03 -3.15 15.08
CA ARG A 70 17.40 -3.15 14.51
C ARG A 70 17.61 -1.96 13.57
N LYS A 71 18.42 -0.98 13.97
CA LYS A 71 18.69 0.26 13.18
C LYS A 71 19.10 0.00 11.72
N GLY A 72 19.95 -1.00 11.46
CA GLY A 72 20.42 -1.32 10.11
C GLY A 72 19.31 -1.84 9.17
N ILE A 73 18.43 -2.71 9.68
CA ILE A 73 17.30 -3.26 8.92
C ILE A 73 16.22 -2.20 8.73
N ARG A 74 15.97 -1.39 9.75
CA ARG A 74 14.95 -0.32 9.71
C ARG A 74 15.17 0.64 8.55
N ARG A 75 16.42 1.01 8.24
CA ARG A 75 16.73 1.89 7.10
C ARG A 75 16.38 1.25 5.75
N ALA A 76 16.75 -0.03 5.57
CA ALA A 76 16.43 -0.78 4.34
C ALA A 76 14.93 -0.99 4.18
N VAL A 77 14.24 -1.38 5.24
CA VAL A 77 12.78 -1.57 5.27
C VAL A 77 12.05 -0.24 5.00
N PHE A 78 12.54 0.88 5.55
CA PHE A 78 12.00 2.21 5.27
C PHE A 78 12.18 2.62 3.80
N MET A 79 13.37 2.40 3.22
CA MET A 79 13.60 2.65 1.80
C MET A 79 12.71 1.79 0.90
N LEU A 80 12.53 0.50 1.25
CA LEU A 80 11.61 -0.37 0.52
C LEU A 80 10.16 0.10 0.62
N PHE A 81 9.73 0.52 1.81
CA PHE A 81 8.40 1.08 2.01
C PHE A 81 8.19 2.33 1.16
N SER A 82 9.13 3.28 1.17
CA SER A 82 9.00 4.51 0.39
C SER A 82 9.00 4.24 -1.11
N ALA A 83 9.87 3.34 -1.59
CA ALA A 83 9.89 2.92 -2.99
C ALA A 83 8.58 2.23 -3.39
N SER A 84 8.07 1.34 -2.54
CA SER A 84 6.81 0.65 -2.81
C SER A 84 5.60 1.57 -2.71
N PHE A 85 5.61 2.58 -1.84
CA PHE A 85 4.55 3.58 -1.76
C PHE A 85 4.52 4.47 -3.00
N ALA A 86 5.70 4.86 -3.51
CA ALA A 86 5.80 5.59 -4.77
C ALA A 86 5.27 4.74 -5.94
N PHE A 87 5.68 3.47 -6.02
CA PHE A 87 5.14 2.53 -7.01
C PHE A 87 3.62 2.37 -6.88
N TYR A 88 3.12 2.14 -5.65
CA TYR A 88 1.70 2.03 -5.37
C TYR A 88 0.91 3.25 -5.83
N SER A 89 1.41 4.45 -5.55
CA SER A 89 0.78 5.71 -5.97
C SER A 89 0.69 5.83 -7.49
N ILE A 90 1.73 5.39 -8.21
CA ILE A 90 1.73 5.34 -9.68
C ILE A 90 0.68 4.33 -10.19
N VAL A 91 0.62 3.13 -9.59
CA VAL A 91 -0.36 2.10 -9.98
C VAL A 91 -1.79 2.56 -9.72
N VAL A 92 -2.06 3.15 -8.55
CA VAL A 92 -3.37 3.74 -8.20
C VAL A 92 -3.75 4.84 -9.20
N TRP A 93 -2.83 5.74 -9.52
CA TRP A 93 -3.09 6.80 -10.48
C TRP A 93 -3.37 6.24 -11.88
N PHE A 94 -2.63 5.22 -12.33
CA PHE A 94 -2.89 4.54 -13.59
C PHE A 94 -4.26 3.84 -13.60
N PHE A 95 -4.63 3.15 -12.52
CA PHE A 95 -5.92 2.45 -12.40
C PHE A 95 -7.12 3.40 -12.36
N LEU A 96 -6.96 4.59 -11.77
CA LEU A 96 -8.04 5.57 -11.62
C LEU A 96 -8.09 6.57 -12.78
N GLY A 97 -6.96 6.88 -13.41
CA GLY A 97 -6.87 7.77 -14.56
C GLY A 97 -7.26 7.11 -15.89
N LEU A 98 -7.41 5.79 -15.92
CA LEU A 98 -7.96 5.03 -17.05
C LEU A 98 -9.49 4.88 -17.01
N LYS A 99 -10.19 5.50 -16.06
CA LYS A 99 -11.65 5.54 -16.00
C LYS A 99 -12.22 6.84 -16.57
#